data_AF-A0A7V2HFN0-F1
#
_entry.id   AF-A0A7V2HFN0-F1
#
_cell.length_a   1.000
_cell.length_b   1.000
_cell.length_c   1.000
_cell.angle_alpha   90.00
_cell.angle_beta   90.00
_cell.angle_gamma   90.00
#
_symmetry.space_group_name_H-M   'P 1'
#
loop_
_entity.id
_entity.type
_entity.pdbx_description
1 polymer ?
#
loop_
_entity_poly.entity_id
_entity_poly.type
_entity_poly.pdbx_seq_one_letter_code
_entity_poly.pdbx_strand_id
1 'polypeptide(L)'
;MRHARAILWAQFRTLRNFYARGNSGALALALVASGLWYGMILLGAVAIGTIISDPRRAALVSRNAPRMLAFLFAYWQVVPILLTSTGAGLDLKRLSVYPVTRNELFALEVLLRLSTGAEVLMILAAAALGIAANPELPVWGVLAFVPWTLMNLFLAAGLRDLIGRLLARRGMRELAVFGLVLLTALPQLLLVAGVPDAVRTFFARLDLDIWPWELTARLAFGDGSWLAALMMLLWAAAAFVFGRLQFERGFSFDAEEARATAGGPVRRPHWTELPFRWPSLLFRDPLGALLEKELRFLCRAPRFRIVFLMGFSFGLLIWLPIAFRGGGAEEGFFSANYLTFVAVYALMLLGEVSFWNAFGFDRAAAQCYFLMPVPFSRVLAAKNLAAMVFVLLEITAIAAVCRALGMPISGSKLAESYLVTGVFTVFLLAVGNLGSVYYPRPVNPAQSWKSSSAGRFQATLMLLYPLLATPIVLAYLARFAFDSQLAFYLVLGFAALLGGVLYHVALESAVEAAGKRREAIIDILSQGEGPVSV
;
A
#
# COMPACT_ATOMS: atom_id res chain seq x y z
N MET A 1 28.92 -18.67 -14.04
CA MET A 1 28.92 -17.23 -14.45
C MET A 1 28.38 -16.94 -15.86
N ARG A 2 28.38 -17.88 -16.84
CA ARG A 2 27.80 -17.62 -18.19
C ARG A 2 26.28 -17.40 -18.16
N HIS A 3 25.55 -18.14 -17.31
CA HIS A 3 24.09 -17.99 -17.16
C HIS A 3 23.67 -16.67 -16.50
N ALA A 4 24.34 -16.26 -15.42
CA ALA A 4 24.06 -14.99 -14.75
C ALA A 4 24.21 -13.78 -15.69
N ARG A 5 25.26 -13.77 -16.52
CA ARG A 5 25.45 -12.71 -17.54
C ARG A 5 24.34 -12.71 -18.58
N ALA A 6 23.90 -13.88 -19.05
CA ALA A 6 22.81 -13.98 -20.01
C ALA A 6 21.47 -13.48 -19.43
N ILE A 7 21.18 -13.80 -18.16
CA ILE A 7 19.96 -13.35 -17.48
C ILE A 7 19.97 -11.83 -17.29
N LEU A 8 21.07 -11.26 -16.79
CA LEU A 8 21.20 -9.80 -16.63
C LEU A 8 21.09 -9.07 -17.96
N TRP A 9 21.69 -9.63 -19.03
CA TRP A 9 21.60 -9.07 -20.36
C TRP A 9 20.18 -9.12 -20.96
N ALA A 10 19.48 -10.23 -20.74
CA ALA A 10 18.07 -10.36 -21.13
C ALA A 10 17.20 -9.33 -20.39
N GLN A 11 17.39 -9.17 -19.08
CA GLN A 11 16.68 -8.18 -18.28
C GLN A 11 16.94 -6.75 -18.76
N PHE A 12 18.20 -6.39 -19.01
CA PHE A 12 18.56 -5.08 -19.56
C PHE A 12 17.88 -4.82 -20.90
N ARG A 13 17.87 -5.81 -21.81
CA ARG A 13 17.17 -5.68 -23.10
C ARG A 13 15.67 -5.55 -22.94
N THR A 14 15.06 -6.29 -22.01
CA THR A 14 13.62 -6.19 -21.73
C THR A 14 13.26 -4.82 -21.18
N LEU A 15 14.02 -4.28 -20.22
CA LEU A 15 13.82 -2.93 -19.69
C LEU A 15 13.94 -1.88 -20.81
N ARG A 16 15.02 -1.95 -21.59
CA ARG A 16 15.25 -1.01 -22.70
C ARG A 16 14.12 -1.05 -23.74
N ASN A 17 13.70 -2.24 -24.14
CA ASN A 17 12.65 -2.42 -25.14
C ASN A 17 11.26 -2.07 -24.60
N PHE A 18 11.02 -2.25 -23.30
CA PHE A 18 9.77 -1.86 -22.66
C PHE A 18 9.59 -0.34 -22.68
N TYR A 19 10.61 0.39 -22.22
CA TYR A 19 10.60 1.85 -22.28
C TYR A 19 10.48 2.36 -23.73
N ALA A 20 11.15 1.72 -24.69
CA ALA A 20 11.08 2.09 -26.10
C ALA A 20 9.73 1.79 -26.80
N ARG A 21 8.91 0.88 -26.27
CA ARG A 21 7.58 0.53 -26.82
C ARG A 21 6.42 1.27 -26.14
N GLY A 22 6.67 1.99 -25.05
CA GLY A 22 5.68 2.84 -24.39
C GLY A 22 5.42 4.13 -25.16
N ASN A 23 4.31 4.81 -24.84
CA ASN A 23 4.02 6.15 -25.35
C ASN A 23 5.25 7.07 -25.16
N SER A 24 5.70 7.75 -26.21
CA SER A 24 6.93 8.56 -26.19
C SER A 24 6.92 9.60 -25.06
N GLY A 25 5.74 10.14 -24.72
CA GLY A 25 5.55 11.03 -23.57
C GLY A 25 5.80 10.38 -22.21
N ALA A 26 5.47 9.09 -22.03
CA ALA A 26 5.74 8.37 -20.79
C ALA A 26 7.23 8.08 -20.61
N LEU A 27 7.95 7.76 -21.70
CA LEU A 27 9.40 7.60 -21.68
C LEU A 27 10.11 8.92 -21.35
N ALA A 28 9.70 10.03 -21.98
CA ALA A 28 10.26 11.35 -21.70
C ALA A 28 10.06 11.74 -20.24
N LEU A 29 8.85 11.54 -19.70
CA LEU A 29 8.54 11.81 -18.30
C LEU A 29 9.38 10.94 -17.36
N ALA A 30 9.52 9.64 -17.64
CA ALA A 30 10.33 8.73 -16.83
C ALA A 30 11.83 9.11 -16.84
N LEU A 31 12.36 9.53 -17.99
CA LEU A 31 13.74 10.00 -18.10
C LEU A 31 13.96 11.30 -17.36
N VAL A 32 13.04 12.27 -17.49
CA VAL A 32 13.11 13.55 -16.75
C VAL A 32 13.02 13.30 -15.25
N ALA A 33 12.05 12.50 -14.80
CA ALA A 33 11.90 12.17 -13.38
C ALA A 33 13.13 11.43 -12.83
N SER A 34 13.67 10.46 -13.58
CA SER A 34 14.91 9.76 -13.20
C SER A 34 16.11 10.70 -13.16
N GLY A 35 16.25 11.57 -14.17
CA GLY A 35 17.33 12.55 -14.24
C GLY A 35 17.29 13.55 -13.09
N LEU A 36 16.11 14.08 -12.75
CA LEU A 36 15.91 14.95 -11.59
C LEU A 36 16.23 14.24 -10.28
N TRP A 37 15.73 13.01 -10.10
CA TRP A 37 15.95 12.22 -8.89
C TRP A 37 17.43 11.90 -8.68
N TYR A 38 18.07 11.23 -9.65
CA TYR A 38 19.47 10.86 -9.54
C TYR A 38 20.40 12.09 -9.58
N GLY A 39 20.01 13.17 -10.27
CA GLY A 39 20.70 14.45 -10.22
C GLY A 39 20.69 15.06 -8.82
N MET A 40 19.53 15.06 -8.14
CA MET A 40 19.41 15.52 -6.76
C MET A 40 20.25 14.66 -5.80
N ILE A 41 20.23 13.34 -5.95
CA ILE A 41 21.06 12.43 -5.14
C ILE A 41 22.55 12.68 -5.39
N LEU A 42 22.96 12.88 -6.65
CA LEU A 42 24.35 13.18 -7.00
C LEU A 42 24.80 14.52 -6.39
N LEU A 43 23.97 15.57 -6.48
CA LEU A 43 24.25 16.86 -5.83
C LEU A 43 24.39 16.69 -4.31
N GLY A 44 23.50 15.92 -3.68
CA GLY A 44 23.58 15.59 -2.26
C GLY A 44 24.84 14.80 -1.90
N ALA A 45 25.23 13.83 -2.73
CA ALA A 45 26.45 13.04 -2.54
C ALA A 45 27.70 13.92 -2.63
N VAL A 46 27.78 14.80 -3.64
CA VAL A 46 28.88 15.79 -3.77
C VAL A 46 28.93 16.70 -2.55
N ALA A 47 27.78 17.23 -2.10
CA ALA A 47 27.73 18.06 -0.90
C ALA A 47 28.27 17.32 0.33
N ILE A 48 27.86 16.06 0.55
CA ILE A 48 28.38 15.22 1.64
C ILE A 48 29.89 15.02 1.50
N GLY A 49 30.39 14.67 0.32
CA GLY A 49 31.82 14.50 0.06
C GLY A 49 32.62 15.77 0.37
N THR A 50 32.14 16.94 -0.04
CA THR A 50 32.78 18.24 0.24
C THR A 50 32.77 18.62 1.72
N ILE A 51 31.72 18.23 2.46
CA ILE A 51 31.63 18.46 3.90
C ILE A 51 32.64 17.57 4.64
N ILE A 52 32.79 16.31 4.20
CA ILE A 52 33.72 15.35 4.79
C ILE A 52 35.18 15.74 4.48
N SER A 53 35.45 16.33 3.31
CA SER A 53 36.81 16.76 2.94
C SER A 53 37.31 17.98 3.72
N ASP A 54 36.43 18.76 4.35
CA ASP A 54 36.81 19.96 5.13
C ASP A 54 37.31 19.56 6.54
N PRO A 55 38.61 19.76 6.86
CA PRO A 55 39.17 19.40 8.16
C PRO A 55 38.48 20.10 9.33
N ARG A 56 38.03 21.35 9.13
CA ARG A 56 37.37 22.15 10.19
C ARG A 56 36.06 21.54 10.67
N ARG A 57 35.47 20.64 9.88
CA ARG A 57 34.19 19.99 10.15
C ARG A 57 34.35 18.53 10.56
N ALA A 58 35.57 18.00 10.61
CA ALA A 58 35.84 16.58 10.89
C ALA A 58 35.16 16.10 12.18
N ALA A 59 35.25 16.87 13.27
CA ALA A 59 34.62 16.54 14.55
C ALA A 59 33.08 16.53 14.51
N LEU A 60 32.47 17.41 13.71
CA LEU A 60 31.01 17.44 13.54
C LEU A 60 30.53 16.28 12.65
N VAL A 61 31.32 15.94 11.64
CA VAL A 61 31.06 14.82 10.73
C VAL A 61 31.17 13.49 11.48
N SER A 62 32.24 13.26 12.23
CA SER A 62 32.44 12.01 12.98
C SER A 62 31.32 11.77 13.99
N ARG A 63 30.87 12.81 14.69
CA ARG A 63 29.74 12.74 15.64
C ARG A 63 28.41 12.37 14.99
N ASN A 64 28.17 12.78 13.74
CA ASN A 64 26.90 12.54 13.06
C ASN A 64 26.95 11.37 12.06
N ALA A 65 28.14 10.88 11.72
CA ALA A 65 28.35 9.78 10.78
C ALA A 65 27.56 8.50 11.13
N PRO A 66 27.48 8.05 12.40
CA PRO A 66 26.68 6.88 12.75
C PRO A 66 25.20 7.06 12.42
N ARG A 67 24.65 8.24 12.68
CA ARG A 67 23.24 8.58 12.40
C ARG A 67 22.97 8.61 10.90
N MET A 68 23.88 9.18 10.12
CA MET A 68 23.79 9.18 8.67
C MET A 68 23.86 7.76 8.10
N LEU A 69 24.80 6.93 8.57
CA LEU A 69 24.91 5.53 8.15
C LEU A 69 23.71 4.69 8.59
N ALA A 70 23.16 4.92 9.78
CA ALA A 70 21.93 4.25 10.23
C ALA A 70 20.73 4.61 9.34
N PHE A 71 20.62 5.88 8.94
CA PHE A 71 19.59 6.31 7.98
C PHE A 71 19.78 5.66 6.61
N LEU A 72 21.00 5.65 6.07
CA LEU A 72 21.31 4.99 4.79
C LEU A 72 21.06 3.48 4.84
N PHE A 73 21.39 2.83 5.97
CA PHE A 73 21.05 1.44 6.23
C PHE A 73 19.53 1.22 6.15
N ALA A 74 18.76 1.99 6.92
CA ALA A 74 17.30 1.87 6.95
C ALA A 74 16.68 2.12 5.55
N TYR A 75 17.14 3.16 4.86
CA TYR A 75 16.73 3.47 3.49
C TYR A 75 16.98 2.30 2.54
N TRP A 76 18.20 1.73 2.55
CA TRP A 76 18.56 0.60 1.69
C TRP A 76 17.72 -0.65 2.01
N GLN A 77 17.40 -0.91 3.28
CA GLN A 77 16.58 -2.08 3.62
C GLN A 77 15.11 -1.87 3.24
N VAL A 78 14.54 -0.68 3.44
CA VAL A 78 13.10 -0.41 3.30
C VAL A 78 12.68 -0.16 1.85
N VAL A 79 13.42 0.65 1.09
CA VAL A 79 13.01 1.08 -0.26
C VAL A 79 12.82 -0.10 -1.22
N PRO A 80 13.73 -1.09 -1.29
CA PRO A 80 13.55 -2.22 -2.20
C PRO A 80 12.35 -3.10 -1.85
N ILE A 81 11.91 -3.12 -0.58
CA ILE A 81 10.70 -3.84 -0.16
C ILE A 81 9.46 -3.13 -0.74
N LEU A 82 9.41 -1.80 -0.65
CA LEU A 82 8.34 -0.98 -1.23
C LEU A 82 8.32 -1.05 -2.77
N LEU A 83 9.49 -1.16 -3.40
CA LEU A 83 9.60 -1.35 -4.85
C LEU A 83 9.18 -2.76 -5.27
N THR A 84 9.41 -3.82 -4.47
CA THR A 84 8.93 -5.16 -4.85
C THR A 84 7.40 -5.26 -4.97
N SER A 85 6.63 -4.40 -4.31
CA SER A 85 5.18 -4.33 -4.51
C SER A 85 4.73 -3.77 -5.87
N THR A 86 5.61 -3.08 -6.60
CA THR A 86 5.27 -2.55 -7.94
C THR A 86 5.37 -3.60 -9.05
N GLY A 87 5.81 -4.83 -8.74
CA GLY A 87 5.83 -5.95 -9.68
C GLY A 87 7.03 -5.97 -10.64
N ALA A 88 7.92 -4.97 -10.57
CA ALA A 88 9.16 -4.93 -11.34
C ALA A 88 10.24 -5.79 -10.68
N GLY A 89 10.05 -7.11 -10.67
CA GLY A 89 11.01 -8.06 -10.09
C GLY A 89 11.11 -9.33 -10.91
N LEU A 90 12.33 -9.83 -11.07
CA LEU A 90 12.57 -11.11 -11.71
C LEU A 90 12.16 -12.23 -10.73
N ASP A 91 11.22 -13.08 -11.15
CA ASP A 91 10.78 -14.25 -10.38
C ASP A 91 11.81 -15.37 -10.52
N LEU A 92 12.70 -15.47 -9.53
CA LEU A 92 13.79 -16.43 -9.49
C LEU A 92 13.29 -17.89 -9.47
N LYS A 93 12.07 -18.15 -9.01
CA LYS A 93 11.48 -19.50 -9.01
C LYS A 93 11.15 -19.96 -10.42
N ARG A 94 10.64 -19.08 -11.27
CA ARG A 94 10.38 -19.43 -12.68
C ARG A 94 11.67 -19.77 -13.43
N LEU A 95 12.80 -19.24 -12.99
CA LEU A 95 14.11 -19.58 -13.56
C LEU A 95 14.65 -20.95 -13.10
N SER A 96 14.04 -21.61 -12.11
CA SER A 96 14.46 -22.95 -11.67
C SER A 96 14.17 -24.03 -12.72
N VAL A 97 13.36 -23.73 -13.73
CA VAL A 97 13.14 -24.60 -14.89
C VAL A 97 14.41 -24.73 -15.74
N TYR A 98 15.30 -23.73 -15.68
CA TYR A 98 16.60 -23.76 -16.35
C TYR A 98 17.66 -24.39 -15.43
N PRO A 99 18.70 -25.03 -16.01
CA PRO A 99 19.78 -25.68 -15.26
C PRO A 99 20.75 -24.65 -14.66
N VAL A 100 20.27 -23.80 -13.76
CA VAL A 100 21.06 -22.79 -13.04
C VAL A 100 21.24 -23.24 -11.60
N THR A 101 22.48 -23.20 -11.11
CA THR A 101 22.78 -23.65 -9.74
C THR A 101 22.24 -22.68 -8.69
N ARG A 102 21.90 -23.16 -7.48
CA ARG A 102 21.43 -22.32 -6.36
C ARG A 102 22.44 -21.25 -5.94
N ASN A 103 23.73 -21.49 -6.15
CA ASN A 103 24.78 -20.51 -5.87
C ASN A 103 24.77 -19.36 -6.88
N GLU A 104 24.55 -19.66 -8.16
CA GLU A 104 24.42 -18.64 -9.21
C GLU A 104 23.15 -17.82 -9.07
N LEU A 105 22.03 -18.44 -8.66
CA LEU A 105 20.77 -17.73 -8.40
C LEU A 105 20.89 -16.78 -7.19
N PHE A 106 21.56 -17.21 -6.11
CA PHE A 106 21.81 -16.33 -4.97
C PHE A 106 22.74 -15.17 -5.33
N ALA A 107 23.82 -15.44 -6.08
CA ALA A 107 24.69 -14.38 -6.57
C ALA A 107 23.94 -13.38 -7.46
N LEU A 108 23.04 -13.88 -8.32
CA LEU A 108 22.16 -13.01 -9.13
C LEU A 108 21.25 -12.16 -8.25
N GLU A 109 20.66 -12.72 -7.20
CA GLU A 109 19.83 -11.95 -6.27
C GLU A 109 20.63 -10.84 -5.57
N VAL A 110 21.82 -11.15 -5.07
CA VAL A 110 22.70 -10.14 -4.44
C VAL A 110 23.09 -9.05 -5.44
N LEU A 111 23.41 -9.40 -6.69
CA LEU A 111 23.73 -8.43 -7.75
C LEU A 111 22.53 -7.54 -8.10
N LEU A 112 21.31 -8.09 -8.12
CA LEU A 112 20.10 -7.31 -8.31
C LEU A 112 19.85 -6.32 -7.17
N ARG A 113 20.41 -6.56 -5.98
CA ARG A 113 20.33 -5.61 -4.86
C ARG A 113 21.30 -4.45 -4.96
N LEU A 114 22.37 -4.61 -5.72
CA LEU A 114 23.29 -3.52 -6.05
C LEU A 114 22.59 -2.43 -6.85
N SER A 115 21.74 -2.80 -7.81
CA SER A 115 21.01 -1.82 -8.63
C SER A 115 19.92 -1.09 -7.84
N THR A 116 19.27 -1.75 -6.88
CA THR A 116 18.28 -1.10 -5.99
C THR A 116 18.88 -0.24 -4.89
N GLY A 117 20.21 -0.24 -4.75
CA GLY A 117 20.95 0.56 -3.75
C GLY A 117 21.88 1.59 -4.38
N ALA A 118 21.69 1.92 -5.65
CA ALA A 118 22.59 2.82 -6.39
C ALA A 118 22.71 4.20 -5.73
N GLU A 119 21.62 4.72 -5.15
CA GLU A 119 21.59 5.97 -4.39
C GLU A 119 22.56 5.97 -3.21
N VAL A 120 22.50 4.90 -2.42
CA VAL A 120 23.37 4.76 -1.24
C VAL A 120 24.82 4.57 -1.66
N LEU A 121 25.08 3.79 -2.72
CA LEU A 121 26.42 3.60 -3.25
C LEU A 121 27.04 4.91 -3.77
N MET A 122 26.27 5.79 -4.41
CA MET A 122 26.76 7.11 -4.82
C MET A 122 27.16 7.96 -3.62
N ILE A 123 26.33 7.96 -2.56
CA ILE A 123 26.63 8.70 -1.32
C ILE A 123 27.88 8.13 -0.63
N LEU A 124 28.01 6.81 -0.55
CA LEU A 124 29.20 6.17 0.02
C LEU A 124 30.46 6.43 -0.81
N ALA A 125 30.36 6.43 -2.13
CA ALA A 125 31.48 6.74 -3.01
C ALA A 125 31.96 8.18 -2.80
N ALA A 126 31.02 9.13 -2.69
CA ALA A 126 31.38 10.52 -2.40
C ALA A 126 31.95 10.69 -0.98
N ALA A 127 31.43 9.96 0.01
CA ALA A 127 31.99 9.94 1.36
C ALA A 127 33.41 9.36 1.39
N ALA A 128 33.66 8.27 0.65
CA ALA A 128 34.98 7.68 0.49
C ALA A 128 35.99 8.65 -0.14
N LEU A 129 35.59 9.36 -1.20
CA LEU A 129 36.40 10.42 -1.81
C LEU A 129 36.66 11.57 -0.84
N GLY A 130 35.66 11.96 -0.05
CA GLY A 130 35.80 12.98 0.99
C GLY A 130 36.79 12.59 2.08
N ILE A 131 36.77 11.34 2.56
CA ILE A 131 37.74 10.82 3.53
C ILE A 131 39.15 10.79 2.92
N ALA A 132 39.29 10.29 1.69
CA ALA A 132 40.59 10.23 1.02
C ALA A 132 41.21 11.61 0.75
N ALA A 133 40.36 12.63 0.58
CA ALA A 133 40.78 14.02 0.39
C ALA A 133 41.05 14.79 1.70
N ASN A 134 40.63 14.25 2.86
CA ASN A 134 40.80 14.91 4.14
C ASN A 134 42.14 14.49 4.79
N PRO A 135 43.09 15.42 5.01
CA PRO A 135 44.39 15.10 5.60
C PRO A 135 44.32 14.69 7.09
N GLU A 136 43.26 15.02 7.82
CA GLU A 136 43.09 14.65 9.23
C GLU A 136 42.54 13.23 9.40
N LEU A 137 41.99 12.64 8.34
CA LEU A 137 41.37 11.32 8.39
C LEU A 137 42.28 10.25 7.78
N PRO A 138 42.22 9.01 8.29
CA PRO A 138 42.96 7.92 7.68
C PRO A 138 42.38 7.53 6.32
N VAL A 139 43.21 7.52 5.28
CA VAL A 139 42.82 7.05 3.93
C VAL A 139 42.32 5.60 3.95
N TRP A 140 42.86 4.77 4.84
CA TRP A 140 42.40 3.38 5.01
C TRP A 140 40.97 3.28 5.55
N GLY A 141 40.42 4.35 6.15
CA GLY A 141 39.05 4.42 6.64
C GLY A 141 38.01 4.17 5.55
N VAL A 142 38.35 4.43 4.28
CA VAL A 142 37.52 4.09 3.11
C VAL A 142 37.19 2.59 3.05
N LEU A 143 38.10 1.74 3.52
CA LEU A 143 37.90 0.28 3.52
C LEU A 143 36.78 -0.16 4.46
N ALA A 144 36.40 0.66 5.45
CA ALA A 144 35.30 0.36 6.38
C ALA A 144 33.94 0.25 5.66
N PHE A 145 33.75 0.94 4.54
CA PHE A 145 32.50 0.89 3.77
C PHE A 145 32.29 -0.44 3.03
N VAL A 146 33.35 -1.21 2.78
CA VAL A 146 33.26 -2.50 2.06
C VAL A 146 32.48 -3.55 2.83
N PRO A 147 32.85 -3.95 4.07
CA PRO A 147 32.09 -4.92 4.84
C PRO A 147 30.68 -4.41 5.17
N TRP A 148 30.49 -3.08 5.31
CA TRP A 148 29.17 -2.49 5.52
C TRP A 148 28.25 -2.62 4.31
N THR A 149 28.79 -2.42 3.12
CA THR A 149 28.07 -2.62 1.86
C THR A 149 27.70 -4.08 1.68
N LEU A 150 28.64 -5.00 1.90
CA LEU A 150 28.38 -6.45 1.81
C LEU A 150 27.31 -6.91 2.79
N MET A 151 27.41 -6.46 4.05
CA MET A 151 26.40 -6.73 5.06
C MET A 151 25.01 -6.28 4.61
N ASN A 152 24.89 -5.04 4.10
CA ASN A 152 23.62 -4.50 3.62
C ASN A 152 23.04 -5.31 2.45
N LEU A 153 23.88 -5.72 1.50
CA LEU A 153 23.45 -6.51 0.34
C LEU A 153 22.92 -7.89 0.76
N PHE A 154 23.62 -8.60 1.63
CA PHE A 154 23.19 -9.91 2.11
C PHE A 154 21.95 -9.83 2.99
N LEU A 155 21.88 -8.81 3.85
CA LEU A 155 20.69 -8.57 4.67
C LEU A 155 19.47 -8.25 3.81
N ALA A 156 19.62 -7.39 2.79
CA ALA A 156 18.53 -7.02 1.89
C ALA A 156 18.00 -8.22 1.10
N ALA A 157 18.89 -9.11 0.65
CA ALA A 157 18.49 -10.37 0.01
C ALA A 157 17.66 -11.24 0.96
N GLY A 158 18.15 -11.49 2.18
CA GLY A 158 17.44 -12.32 3.15
C GLY A 158 16.13 -11.71 3.66
N LEU A 159 16.11 -10.39 3.86
CA LEU A 159 14.95 -9.67 4.37
C LEU A 159 13.81 -9.67 3.35
N ARG A 160 14.11 -9.53 2.05
CA ARG A 160 13.11 -9.65 0.98
C ARG A 160 12.41 -11.00 1.03
N ASP A 161 13.16 -12.10 1.09
CA ASP A 161 12.59 -13.44 1.10
C ASP A 161 11.80 -13.72 2.38
N LEU A 162 12.32 -13.27 3.52
CA LEU A 162 11.62 -13.36 4.80
C LEU A 162 10.29 -12.61 4.74
N ILE A 163 10.30 -11.35 4.31
CA ILE A 163 9.11 -10.51 4.21
C ILE A 163 8.15 -11.09 3.16
N GLY A 164 8.64 -11.55 2.01
CA GLY A 164 7.81 -12.19 1.00
C GLY A 164 7.04 -13.40 1.55
N ARG A 165 7.70 -14.25 2.34
CA ARG A 165 7.06 -15.38 3.02
C ARG A 165 6.13 -14.96 4.15
N LEU A 166 6.52 -13.96 4.96
CA LEU A 166 5.65 -13.44 6.02
C LEU A 166 4.38 -12.84 5.41
N LEU A 167 4.51 -12.00 4.39
CA LEU A 167 3.40 -11.45 3.61
C LEU A 167 2.62 -12.53 2.84
N ALA A 168 3.16 -13.71 2.60
CA ALA A 168 2.38 -14.81 2.03
C ALA A 168 1.39 -15.41 3.04
N ARG A 169 1.65 -15.28 4.34
CA ARG A 169 0.76 -15.76 5.41
C ARG A 169 -0.48 -14.89 5.53
N ARG A 170 -1.62 -15.52 5.86
CA ARG A 170 -2.91 -14.85 6.05
C ARG A 170 -2.81 -13.83 7.20
N GLY A 171 -3.23 -12.59 6.98
CA GLY A 171 -3.26 -11.54 8.02
C GLY A 171 -1.97 -10.71 8.13
N MET A 172 -0.84 -11.23 7.67
CA MET A 172 0.45 -10.53 7.79
C MET A 172 0.59 -9.36 6.82
N ARG A 173 -0.08 -9.41 5.66
CA ARG A 173 -0.11 -8.26 4.73
C ARG A 173 -0.85 -7.09 5.35
N GLU A 174 -2.00 -7.39 5.93
CA GLU A 174 -2.84 -6.41 6.61
C GLU A 174 -2.07 -5.80 7.79
N LEU A 175 -1.38 -6.61 8.59
CA LEU A 175 -0.56 -6.14 9.70
C LEU A 175 0.63 -5.31 9.24
N ALA A 176 1.32 -5.71 8.16
CA ALA A 176 2.46 -4.96 7.63
C ALA A 176 2.03 -3.59 7.09
N VAL A 177 0.90 -3.54 6.36
CA VAL A 177 0.32 -2.26 5.92
C VAL A 177 -0.05 -1.43 7.14
N PHE A 178 -0.81 -1.97 8.08
CA PHE A 178 -1.18 -1.25 9.29
C PHE A 178 0.03 -0.73 10.07
N GLY A 179 1.10 -1.53 10.18
CA GLY A 179 2.36 -1.12 10.79
C GLY A 179 3.04 0.02 10.03
N LEU A 180 3.05 -0.01 8.70
CA LEU A 180 3.56 1.10 7.87
C LEU A 180 2.74 2.39 8.06
N VAL A 181 1.41 2.26 8.15
CA VAL A 181 0.52 3.39 8.45
C VAL A 181 0.83 3.96 9.82
N LEU A 182 0.93 3.11 10.84
CA LEU A 182 1.27 3.55 12.18
C LEU A 182 2.64 4.21 12.22
N LEU A 183 3.65 3.65 11.55
CA LEU A 183 4.99 4.24 11.48
C LEU A 183 5.01 5.61 10.79
N THR A 184 4.16 5.82 9.78
CA THR A 184 4.01 7.13 9.13
C THR A 184 3.17 8.10 9.96
N ALA A 185 2.20 7.61 10.74
CA ALA A 185 1.44 8.38 11.72
C ALA A 185 2.28 8.83 12.90
N LEU A 186 3.24 7.98 13.31
CA LEU A 186 3.94 8.08 14.58
C LEU A 186 4.65 9.43 14.74
N PRO A 187 5.39 9.98 13.75
CA PRO A 187 5.97 11.31 13.87
C PRO A 187 4.93 12.39 14.14
N GLN A 188 3.77 12.34 13.47
CA GLN A 188 2.70 13.33 13.65
C GLN A 188 2.08 13.21 15.05
N LEU A 189 1.82 11.98 15.50
CA LEU A 189 1.32 11.71 16.84
C LEU A 189 2.32 12.16 17.92
N LEU A 190 3.62 11.90 17.73
CA LEU A 190 4.69 12.34 18.65
C LEU A 190 4.86 13.86 18.67
N LEU A 191 4.62 14.56 17.55
CA LEU A 191 4.64 16.01 17.49
C LEU A 191 3.46 16.66 18.23
N VAL A 192 2.28 16.01 18.22
CA VAL A 192 1.07 16.52 18.88
C VAL A 192 1.01 16.12 20.36
N ALA A 193 1.30 14.85 20.67
CA ALA A 193 1.19 14.29 22.02
C ALA A 193 2.50 14.40 22.83
N GLY A 194 3.60 14.83 22.21
CA GLY A 194 4.94 14.79 22.81
C GLY A 194 5.59 13.40 22.70
N VAL A 195 6.92 13.36 22.83
CA VAL A 195 7.69 12.10 22.78
C VAL A 195 7.70 11.45 24.16
N PRO A 196 7.10 10.25 24.36
CA PRO A 196 7.13 9.55 25.64
C PRO A 196 8.55 9.18 26.05
N ASP A 197 8.84 9.18 27.35
CA ASP A 197 10.18 8.87 27.87
C ASP A 197 10.67 7.47 27.50
N ALA A 198 9.74 6.50 27.37
CA ALA A 198 10.03 5.14 26.89
C ALA A 198 10.60 5.13 25.46
N VAL A 199 10.14 6.05 24.60
CA VAL A 199 10.62 6.18 23.21
C VAL A 199 12.01 6.83 23.22
N ARG A 200 12.21 7.88 24.03
CA ARG A 200 13.53 8.52 24.19
C ARG A 200 14.58 7.52 24.68
N THR A 201 14.24 6.71 25.68
CA THR A 201 15.13 5.67 26.20
C THR A 201 15.37 4.54 25.20
N PHE A 202 14.39 4.18 24.36
CA PHE A 202 14.60 3.23 23.27
C PHE A 202 15.60 3.77 22.23
N PHE A 203 15.46 5.03 21.80
CA PHE A 203 16.42 5.64 20.88
C PHE A 203 17.81 5.82 21.52
N ALA A 204 17.89 6.12 22.81
CA ALA A 204 19.18 6.15 23.53
C ALA A 204 19.88 4.78 23.57
N ARG A 205 19.13 3.66 23.50
CA ARG A 205 19.70 2.31 23.36
C ARG A 205 20.17 1.98 21.94
N LEU A 206 19.85 2.81 20.94
CA LEU A 206 20.39 2.66 19.58
C LEU A 206 21.80 3.24 19.46
N ASP A 207 22.27 4.02 20.43
CA ASP A 207 23.66 4.51 20.53
C ASP A 207 24.62 3.46 21.15
N LEU A 208 24.30 2.17 21.06
CA LEU A 208 25.22 1.11 21.49
C LEU A 208 26.38 0.97 20.50
N ASP A 209 27.60 0.92 21.03
CA ASP A 209 28.89 0.76 20.33
C ASP A 209 29.00 -0.51 19.43
N ILE A 210 28.01 -1.40 19.47
CA ILE A 210 28.01 -2.70 18.81
C ILE A 210 27.34 -2.65 17.42
N TRP A 211 26.59 -1.59 17.12
CA TRP A 211 25.83 -1.50 15.88
C TRP A 211 26.72 -1.31 14.64
N PRO A 212 26.39 -1.91 13.49
CA PRO A 212 27.26 -1.90 12.32
C PRO A 212 27.49 -0.49 11.73
N TRP A 213 26.52 0.42 11.86
CA TRP A 213 26.68 1.83 11.44
C TRP A 213 27.65 2.60 12.35
N GLU A 214 27.64 2.32 13.65
CA GLU A 214 28.56 2.90 14.64
C GLU A 214 29.99 2.37 14.43
N LEU A 215 30.13 1.05 14.28
CA LEU A 215 31.41 0.40 13.98
C LEU A 215 32.03 0.91 12.68
N THR A 216 31.22 1.07 11.63
CA THR A 216 31.69 1.59 10.34
C THR A 216 32.11 3.05 10.43
N ALA A 217 31.37 3.88 11.17
CA ALA A 217 31.76 5.26 11.41
C ALA A 217 33.12 5.35 12.14
N ARG A 218 33.30 4.60 13.23
CA ARG A 218 34.57 4.60 13.98
C ARG A 218 35.74 4.15 13.12
N LEU A 219 35.56 3.06 12.36
CA LEU A 219 36.59 2.57 11.43
C LEU A 219 36.89 3.57 10.31
N ALA A 220 35.87 4.28 9.80
CA ALA A 220 36.03 5.24 8.71
C ALA A 220 36.72 6.55 9.16
N PHE A 221 36.45 7.01 10.38
CA PHE A 221 36.92 8.30 10.89
C PHE A 221 38.13 8.20 11.84
N GLY A 222 38.72 7.01 12.01
CA GLY A 222 40.02 6.82 12.67
C GLY A 222 39.97 6.44 14.16
N ASP A 223 38.80 6.39 14.77
CA ASP A 223 38.59 5.93 16.16
C ASP A 223 38.42 4.40 16.27
N GLY A 224 38.67 3.67 15.18
CA GLY A 224 38.40 2.25 15.06
C GLY A 224 39.45 1.38 15.74
N SER A 225 39.00 0.45 16.58
CA SER A 225 39.83 -0.63 17.13
C SER A 225 39.83 -1.87 16.21
N TRP A 226 40.83 -2.74 16.36
CA TRP A 226 40.83 -4.06 15.68
C TRP A 226 39.57 -4.88 16.03
N LEU A 227 39.05 -4.69 17.24
CA LEU A 227 37.81 -5.31 17.69
C LEU A 227 36.61 -4.80 16.88
N ALA A 228 36.55 -3.50 16.58
CA ALA A 228 35.51 -2.94 15.73
C ALA A 228 35.54 -3.53 14.31
N ALA A 229 36.74 -3.71 13.74
CA ALA A 229 36.90 -4.36 12.45
C ALA A 229 36.44 -5.83 12.47
N LEU A 230 36.81 -6.58 13.51
CA LEU A 230 36.36 -7.96 13.71
C LEU A 230 34.84 -8.03 13.84
N MET A 231 34.24 -7.17 14.66
CA MET A 231 32.79 -7.13 14.86
C MET A 231 32.04 -6.77 13.58
N MET A 232 32.58 -5.86 12.77
CA MET A 232 32.00 -5.51 11.48
C MET A 232 32.06 -6.68 10.49
N LEU A 233 33.17 -7.44 10.49
CA LEU A 233 33.27 -8.69 9.72
C LEU A 233 32.31 -9.77 10.22
N LEU A 234 32.12 -9.89 11.53
CA LEU A 234 31.13 -10.80 12.12
C LEU A 234 29.71 -10.42 11.72
N TRP A 235 29.36 -9.12 11.68
CA TRP A 235 28.08 -8.64 11.16
C TRP A 235 27.89 -8.97 9.68
N ALA A 236 28.92 -8.78 8.85
CA ALA A 236 28.88 -9.14 7.44
C ALA A 236 28.71 -10.67 7.24
N ALA A 237 29.40 -11.49 8.03
CA ALA A 237 29.28 -12.94 8.01
C ALA A 237 27.88 -13.40 8.48
N ALA A 238 27.37 -12.81 9.57
CA ALA A 238 26.03 -13.09 10.07
C ALA A 238 24.96 -12.72 9.02
N ALA A 239 25.10 -11.58 8.33
CA ALA A 239 24.22 -11.17 7.25
C ALA A 239 24.30 -12.13 6.06
N PHE A 240 25.50 -12.61 5.69
CA PHE A 240 25.67 -13.63 4.65
C PHE A 240 24.96 -14.93 4.99
N VAL A 241 25.18 -15.47 6.20
CA VAL A 241 24.55 -16.70 6.69
C VAL A 241 23.03 -16.54 6.71
N PHE A 242 22.54 -15.42 7.25
CA PHE A 242 21.11 -15.10 7.25
C PHE A 242 20.55 -15.05 5.84
N GLY A 243 21.15 -14.26 4.95
CA GLY A 243 20.74 -14.12 3.55
C GLY A 243 20.68 -15.48 2.84
N ARG A 244 21.70 -16.31 3.02
CA ARG A 244 21.77 -17.64 2.42
C ARG A 244 20.70 -18.59 2.96
N LEU A 245 20.50 -18.62 4.27
CA LEU A 245 19.48 -19.46 4.90
C LEU A 245 18.07 -19.03 4.48
N GLN A 246 17.80 -17.73 4.40
CA GLN A 246 16.49 -17.26 3.95
C GLN A 246 16.27 -17.55 2.47
N PHE A 247 17.29 -17.44 1.62
CA PHE A 247 17.23 -17.80 0.21
C PHE A 247 16.83 -19.27 -0.01
N GLU A 248 17.53 -20.18 0.64
CA GLU A 248 17.25 -21.63 0.53
C GLU A 248 15.82 -21.95 1.01
N ARG A 249 15.39 -21.36 2.12
CA ARG A 249 14.02 -21.47 2.63
C ARG A 249 12.98 -20.84 1.70
N GLY A 250 13.36 -19.82 0.92
CA GLY A 250 12.47 -19.12 -0.01
C GLY A 250 12.17 -19.97 -1.23
N PHE A 251 13.19 -20.66 -1.72
CA PHE A 251 13.09 -21.63 -2.81
C PHE A 251 12.27 -22.86 -2.45
N SER A 252 12.39 -23.39 -1.22
CA SER A 252 11.60 -24.54 -0.78
C SER A 252 10.16 -24.21 -0.37
N PHE A 253 9.81 -22.94 -0.22
CA PHE A 253 8.48 -22.52 0.24
C PHE A 253 7.52 -22.40 -0.94
N ASP A 254 6.52 -23.27 -1.03
CA ASP A 254 5.40 -23.10 -1.95
C ASP A 254 4.30 -22.24 -1.31
N ALA A 255 4.08 -21.06 -1.88
CA ALA A 255 3.08 -20.12 -1.39
C ALA A 255 1.64 -20.57 -1.71
N GLU A 256 1.45 -21.37 -2.75
CA GLU A 256 0.16 -21.94 -3.11
C GLU A 256 -0.19 -23.11 -2.19
N GLU A 257 0.78 -23.99 -1.92
CA GLU A 257 0.63 -25.05 -0.91
C GLU A 257 0.33 -24.45 0.47
N ALA A 258 1.12 -23.49 0.95
CA ALA A 258 0.89 -22.85 2.26
C ALA A 258 -0.49 -22.16 2.38
N ARG A 259 -1.06 -21.68 1.27
CA ARG A 259 -2.42 -21.13 1.23
C ARG A 259 -3.49 -22.21 1.17
N ALA A 260 -3.22 -23.33 0.52
CA ALA A 260 -4.10 -24.50 0.46
C ALA A 260 -4.16 -25.24 1.81
N THR A 261 -3.01 -25.49 2.46
CA THR A 261 -2.92 -26.18 3.76
C THR A 261 -3.54 -25.38 4.91
N ALA A 262 -3.65 -24.05 4.78
CA ALA A 262 -4.37 -23.20 5.72
C ALA A 262 -5.89 -23.46 5.74
N GLY A 263 -6.41 -24.19 4.75
CA GLY A 263 -7.74 -24.80 4.77
C GLY A 263 -7.74 -26.12 5.53
N GLY A 264 -7.60 -26.06 6.86
CA GLY A 264 -7.80 -27.24 7.70
C GLY A 264 -9.21 -27.83 7.53
N PRO A 265 -9.43 -29.11 7.90
CA PRO A 265 -10.71 -29.79 7.73
C PRO A 265 -11.84 -28.99 8.38
N VAL A 266 -12.98 -28.89 7.68
CA VAL A 266 -14.18 -28.15 8.08
C VAL A 266 -14.64 -28.62 9.47
N ARG A 267 -14.22 -27.90 10.52
CA ARG A 267 -14.74 -28.07 11.87
C ARG A 267 -15.92 -27.12 12.06
N ARG A 268 -16.90 -27.66 12.80
CA ARG A 268 -18.22 -27.12 13.21
C ARG A 268 -18.39 -25.60 13.14
N PRO A 269 -19.60 -25.09 12.85
CA PRO A 269 -19.86 -23.66 12.72
C PRO A 269 -19.39 -22.92 13.97
N HIS A 270 -18.28 -22.21 13.80
CA HIS A 270 -17.67 -21.40 14.84
C HIS A 270 -18.50 -20.12 15.01
N TRP A 271 -18.44 -19.46 16.17
CA TRP A 271 -19.19 -18.22 16.43
C TRP A 271 -18.91 -17.11 15.38
N THR A 272 -17.79 -17.24 14.68
CA THR A 272 -17.39 -16.42 13.54
C THR A 272 -18.25 -16.60 12.28
N GLU A 273 -19.12 -17.62 12.19
CA GLU A 273 -20.02 -17.84 11.04
C GLU A 273 -21.37 -17.12 11.16
N LEU A 274 -21.83 -16.85 12.38
CA LEU A 274 -23.07 -16.12 12.64
C LEU A 274 -23.17 -14.77 11.92
N PRO A 275 -22.15 -13.88 11.95
CA PRO A 275 -22.24 -12.58 11.27
C PRO A 275 -22.26 -12.68 9.73
N PHE A 276 -22.05 -13.87 9.14
CA PHE A 276 -22.20 -14.06 7.70
C PHE A 276 -23.56 -14.66 7.31
N ARG A 277 -24.30 -15.22 8.27
CA ARG A 277 -25.59 -15.89 8.05
C ARG A 277 -26.81 -15.01 8.32
N TRP A 278 -26.63 -13.83 8.93
CA TRP A 278 -27.75 -12.90 9.11
C TRP A 278 -28.46 -12.49 7.79
N PRO A 279 -27.79 -12.39 6.62
CA PRO A 279 -28.46 -12.06 5.37
C PRO A 279 -29.53 -13.08 4.96
N SER A 280 -29.25 -14.37 5.16
CA SER A 280 -30.19 -15.46 4.83
C SER A 280 -31.35 -15.54 5.81
N LEU A 281 -31.24 -14.89 6.98
CA LEU A 281 -32.36 -14.71 7.91
C LEU A 281 -33.24 -13.51 7.54
N LEU A 282 -32.65 -12.43 7.00
CA LEU A 282 -33.39 -11.21 6.68
C LEU A 282 -34.01 -11.23 5.26
N PHE A 283 -33.33 -11.82 4.28
CA PHE A 283 -33.75 -11.82 2.88
C PHE A 283 -34.10 -13.23 2.41
N ARG A 284 -35.17 -13.34 1.60
CA ARG A 284 -35.55 -14.59 0.94
C ARG A 284 -34.54 -14.96 -0.16
N ASP A 285 -34.34 -16.25 -0.36
CA ASP A 285 -33.53 -16.76 -1.46
C ASP A 285 -34.14 -16.39 -2.82
N PRO A 286 -33.29 -16.13 -3.84
CA PRO A 286 -31.83 -16.30 -3.89
C PRO A 286 -31.02 -15.08 -3.41
N LEU A 287 -31.66 -13.98 -3.00
CA LEU A 287 -30.98 -12.74 -2.63
C LEU A 287 -30.14 -12.91 -1.36
N GLY A 288 -30.69 -13.59 -0.33
CA GLY A 288 -30.00 -13.88 0.92
C GLY A 288 -28.73 -14.70 0.69
N ALA A 289 -28.81 -15.81 -0.05
CA ALA A 289 -27.66 -16.62 -0.42
C ALA A 289 -26.58 -15.85 -1.22
N LEU A 290 -26.99 -15.00 -2.17
CA LEU A 290 -26.05 -14.16 -2.93
C LEU A 290 -25.35 -13.14 -2.03
N LEU A 291 -26.08 -12.49 -1.13
CA LEU A 291 -25.51 -11.52 -0.18
C LEU A 291 -24.54 -12.20 0.78
N GLU A 292 -24.91 -13.36 1.34
CA GLU A 292 -24.02 -14.16 2.18
C GLU A 292 -22.72 -14.57 1.44
N LYS A 293 -22.82 -14.93 0.15
CA LYS A 293 -21.65 -15.18 -0.70
C LYS A 293 -20.76 -13.94 -0.80
N GLU A 294 -21.33 -12.79 -1.12
CA GLU A 294 -20.55 -11.55 -1.31
C GLU A 294 -19.86 -11.10 -0.02
N LEU A 295 -20.55 -11.14 1.13
CA LEU A 295 -19.94 -10.78 2.42
C LEU A 295 -18.76 -11.71 2.77
N ARG A 296 -18.92 -13.02 2.56
CA ARG A 296 -17.83 -13.98 2.81
C ARG A 296 -16.68 -13.80 1.85
N PHE A 297 -16.97 -13.53 0.59
CA PHE A 297 -15.97 -13.38 -0.45
C PHE A 297 -15.14 -12.11 -0.24
N LEU A 298 -15.77 -10.95 -0.02
CA LEU A 298 -15.09 -9.68 0.24
C LEU A 298 -14.24 -9.75 1.53
N CYS A 299 -14.76 -10.30 2.63
CA CYS A 299 -13.99 -10.50 3.85
C CYS A 299 -12.78 -11.43 3.69
N ARG A 300 -12.76 -12.30 2.68
CA ARG A 300 -11.63 -13.19 2.38
C ARG A 300 -10.64 -12.57 1.41
N ALA A 301 -11.04 -11.60 0.59
CA ALA A 301 -10.18 -10.95 -0.39
C ALA A 301 -9.14 -10.04 0.31
N PRO A 302 -7.82 -10.32 0.17
CA PRO A 302 -6.78 -9.48 0.77
C PRO A 302 -6.84 -8.01 0.35
N ARG A 303 -7.13 -7.74 -0.94
CA ARG A 303 -7.26 -6.38 -1.45
C ARG A 303 -8.39 -5.62 -0.77
N PHE A 304 -9.55 -6.24 -0.63
CA PHE A 304 -10.70 -5.63 0.04
C PHE A 304 -10.39 -5.31 1.50
N ARG A 305 -9.83 -6.28 2.26
CA ARG A 305 -9.46 -6.07 3.67
C ARG A 305 -8.48 -4.92 3.87
N ILE A 306 -7.50 -4.78 2.98
CA ILE A 306 -6.53 -3.69 3.05
C ILE A 306 -7.22 -2.36 2.78
N VAL A 307 -8.02 -2.24 1.72
CA VAL A 307 -8.72 -0.99 1.40
C VAL A 307 -9.70 -0.60 2.51
N PHE A 308 -10.45 -1.57 3.06
CA PHE A 308 -11.32 -1.37 4.22
C PHE A 308 -10.51 -0.89 5.44
N LEU A 309 -9.41 -1.56 5.78
CA LEU A 309 -8.54 -1.12 6.89
C LEU A 309 -7.97 0.27 6.66
N MET A 310 -7.61 0.59 5.42
CA MET A 310 -7.08 1.89 5.04
C MET A 310 -8.12 3.00 5.18
N GLY A 311 -9.39 2.73 4.83
CA GLY A 311 -10.49 3.69 4.91
C GLY A 311 -10.57 4.38 6.27
N PHE A 312 -10.70 3.59 7.34
CA PHE A 312 -10.83 4.14 8.68
C PHE A 312 -9.50 4.54 9.32
N SER A 313 -8.36 3.91 8.96
CA SER A 313 -7.07 4.25 9.57
C SER A 313 -6.40 5.48 8.93
N PHE A 314 -6.21 5.50 7.61
CA PHE A 314 -5.60 6.64 6.91
C PHE A 314 -6.48 7.88 6.96
N GLY A 315 -7.81 7.70 6.82
CA GLY A 315 -8.74 8.82 6.95
C GLY A 315 -8.57 9.53 8.28
N LEU A 316 -8.46 8.78 9.38
CA LEU A 316 -8.19 9.39 10.69
C LEU A 316 -6.82 10.06 10.73
N LEU A 317 -5.76 9.39 10.27
CA LEU A 317 -4.38 9.90 10.31
C LEU A 317 -4.21 11.22 9.56
N ILE A 318 -4.73 11.31 8.33
CA ILE A 318 -4.57 12.49 7.46
C ILE A 318 -5.24 13.73 8.08
N TRP A 319 -6.41 13.54 8.68
CA TRP A 319 -7.25 14.64 9.13
C TRP A 319 -7.11 14.94 10.64
N LEU A 320 -6.50 14.04 11.43
CA LEU A 320 -6.26 14.22 12.87
C LEU A 320 -5.55 15.55 13.21
N PRO A 321 -4.44 15.92 12.53
CA PRO A 321 -3.73 17.15 12.88
C PRO A 321 -4.55 18.41 12.64
N ILE A 322 -5.46 18.38 11.66
CA ILE A 322 -6.36 19.50 11.34
C ILE A 322 -7.46 19.60 12.40
N ALA A 323 -7.97 18.46 12.90
CA ALA A 323 -8.96 18.44 13.97
C ALA A 323 -8.38 18.92 15.31
N PHE A 324 -7.15 18.55 15.66
CA PHE A 324 -6.53 18.90 16.96
C PHE A 324 -5.81 20.25 16.99
N ARG A 325 -5.42 20.83 15.84
CA ARG A 325 -4.77 22.16 15.78
C ARG A 325 -5.74 23.34 15.92
N GLY A 326 -7.06 23.10 15.90
CA GLY A 326 -8.10 24.13 16.00
C GLY A 326 -8.43 24.60 17.42
N GLY A 327 -7.44 24.69 18.34
CA GLY A 327 -7.65 25.05 19.75
C GLY A 327 -7.97 26.52 20.04
N GLY A 328 -8.59 27.26 19.10
CA GLY A 328 -8.91 28.68 19.27
C GLY A 328 -10.33 29.01 18.82
N ALA A 329 -11.21 29.24 19.80
CA ALA A 329 -12.50 29.96 19.83
C ALA A 329 -13.56 29.86 18.69
N GLU A 330 -13.23 29.40 17.48
CA GLU A 330 -14.21 29.11 16.42
C GLU A 330 -13.98 27.70 15.89
N GLU A 331 -14.92 26.79 16.17
CA GLU A 331 -14.96 25.44 15.57
C GLU A 331 -15.10 25.57 14.05
N GLY A 332 -13.99 25.55 13.32
CA GLY A 332 -14.02 25.62 11.85
C GLY A 332 -14.88 24.50 11.25
N PHE A 333 -15.58 24.79 10.14
CA PHE A 333 -16.52 23.87 9.47
C PHE A 333 -15.99 22.43 9.28
N PHE A 334 -14.68 22.29 9.03
CA PHE A 334 -14.03 21.00 8.86
C PHE A 334 -13.96 20.19 10.17
N SER A 335 -13.64 20.84 11.29
CA SER A 335 -13.60 20.21 12.61
C SER A 335 -14.99 19.75 13.07
N ALA A 336 -16.02 20.55 12.81
CA ALA A 336 -17.40 20.25 13.19
C ALA A 336 -18.01 19.07 12.41
N ASN A 337 -17.49 18.79 11.21
CA ASN A 337 -17.98 17.74 10.31
C ASN A 337 -16.93 16.64 10.07
N TYR A 338 -15.95 16.53 10.95
CA TYR A 338 -14.81 15.62 10.82
C TYR A 338 -15.21 14.18 10.48
N LEU A 339 -16.18 13.63 11.22
CA LEU A 339 -16.67 12.25 11.02
C LEU A 339 -17.22 12.04 9.60
N THR A 340 -17.95 13.02 9.06
CA THR A 340 -18.51 12.94 7.72
C THR A 340 -17.41 13.00 6.64
N PHE A 341 -16.41 13.88 6.81
CA PHE A 341 -15.29 13.94 5.88
C PHE A 341 -14.48 12.66 5.83
N VAL A 342 -14.17 12.08 7.00
CA VAL A 342 -13.45 10.80 7.09
C VAL A 342 -14.29 9.67 6.49
N ALA A 343 -15.60 9.63 6.75
CA ALA A 343 -16.51 8.65 6.17
C ALA A 343 -16.60 8.73 4.64
N VAL A 344 -16.72 9.94 4.08
CA VAL A 344 -16.74 10.17 2.63
C VAL A 344 -15.40 9.78 1.99
N TYR A 345 -14.27 10.07 2.65
CA TYR A 345 -12.96 9.63 2.20
C TYR A 345 -12.83 8.10 2.19
N ALA A 346 -13.26 7.43 3.26
CA ALA A 346 -13.26 5.97 3.33
C ALA A 346 -14.16 5.34 2.25
N LEU A 347 -15.31 5.97 1.97
CA LEU A 347 -16.19 5.58 0.87
C LEU A 347 -15.47 5.68 -0.49
N MET A 348 -14.71 6.75 -0.74
CA MET A 348 -13.93 6.88 -1.99
C MET A 348 -12.92 5.74 -2.16
N LEU A 349 -12.23 5.34 -1.07
CA LEU A 349 -11.30 4.21 -1.09
C LEU A 349 -12.01 2.88 -1.35
N LEU A 350 -13.12 2.61 -0.66
CA LEU A 350 -13.94 1.41 -0.87
C LEU A 350 -14.53 1.32 -2.28
N GLY A 351 -14.69 2.45 -2.96
CA GLY A 351 -15.30 2.47 -4.29
C GLY A 351 -14.60 1.65 -5.35
N GLU A 352 -13.26 1.65 -5.34
CA GLU A 352 -12.49 0.90 -6.34
C GLU A 352 -12.73 -0.61 -6.24
N VAL A 353 -13.04 -1.12 -5.04
CA VAL A 353 -13.18 -2.56 -4.75
C VAL A 353 -14.63 -3.02 -4.64
N SER A 354 -15.58 -2.11 -4.38
CA SER A 354 -16.96 -2.48 -4.08
C SER A 354 -17.95 -2.11 -5.19
N PHE A 355 -17.94 -0.87 -5.69
CA PHE A 355 -19.03 -0.37 -6.54
C PHE A 355 -18.62 0.01 -7.96
N TRP A 356 -17.39 0.45 -8.21
CA TRP A 356 -16.99 0.82 -9.57
C TRP A 356 -16.70 -0.37 -10.51
N ASN A 357 -16.47 -1.56 -9.94
CA ASN A 357 -16.11 -2.76 -10.69
C ASN A 357 -16.59 -4.03 -9.97
N ALA A 358 -17.91 -4.16 -9.83
CA ALA A 358 -18.56 -5.16 -8.99
C ALA A 358 -18.27 -6.63 -9.40
N PHE A 359 -17.91 -6.86 -10.67
CA PHE A 359 -17.54 -8.18 -11.22
C PHE A 359 -16.03 -8.40 -11.31
N GLY A 360 -15.22 -7.41 -10.94
CA GLY A 360 -13.78 -7.47 -11.17
C GLY A 360 -13.09 -8.59 -10.42
N PHE A 361 -13.50 -8.83 -9.17
CA PHE A 361 -12.97 -9.93 -8.37
C PHE A 361 -13.50 -11.31 -8.79
N ASP A 362 -14.65 -11.40 -9.45
CA ASP A 362 -15.21 -12.68 -9.89
C ASP A 362 -14.48 -13.21 -11.15
N ARG A 363 -13.89 -12.33 -11.97
CA ARG A 363 -13.14 -12.69 -13.20
C ARG A 363 -13.93 -13.69 -14.06
N ALA A 364 -13.31 -14.80 -14.47
CA ALA A 364 -13.94 -15.85 -15.28
C ALA A 364 -15.20 -16.45 -14.62
N ALA A 365 -15.31 -16.43 -13.29
CA ALA A 365 -16.50 -16.94 -12.59
C ALA A 365 -17.76 -16.08 -12.82
N ALA A 366 -17.60 -14.85 -13.37
CA ALA A 366 -18.74 -14.01 -13.74
C ALA A 366 -19.65 -14.69 -14.79
N GLN A 367 -19.13 -15.63 -15.58
CA GLN A 367 -19.89 -16.47 -16.51
C GLN A 367 -21.07 -17.17 -15.82
N CYS A 368 -20.88 -17.60 -14.57
CA CYS A 368 -21.92 -18.32 -13.83
C CYS A 368 -23.18 -17.48 -13.61
N TYR A 369 -23.07 -16.15 -13.53
CA TYR A 369 -24.22 -15.26 -13.37
C TYR A 369 -25.12 -15.19 -14.60
N PHE A 370 -24.61 -15.55 -15.77
CA PHE A 370 -25.36 -15.60 -17.02
C PHE A 370 -25.93 -16.99 -17.32
N LEU A 371 -25.40 -18.04 -16.66
CA LEU A 371 -25.81 -19.42 -16.86
C LEU A 371 -26.83 -19.91 -15.82
N MET A 372 -26.78 -19.36 -14.60
CA MET A 372 -27.70 -19.74 -13.54
C MET A 372 -29.11 -19.16 -13.77
N PRO A 373 -30.18 -19.85 -13.32
CA PRO A 373 -31.57 -19.39 -13.44
C PRO A 373 -31.90 -18.32 -12.37
N VAL A 374 -31.00 -17.35 -12.18
CA VAL A 374 -31.17 -16.25 -11.23
C VAL A 374 -31.19 -14.95 -12.03
N PRO A 375 -32.19 -14.07 -11.84
CA PRO A 375 -32.25 -12.82 -12.58
C PRO A 375 -31.05 -11.94 -12.25
N PHE A 376 -30.41 -11.38 -13.28
CA PHE A 376 -29.20 -10.57 -13.14
C PHE A 376 -29.41 -9.33 -12.25
N SER A 377 -30.63 -8.81 -12.19
CA SER A 377 -31.02 -7.73 -11.27
C SER A 377 -30.80 -8.09 -9.80
N ARG A 378 -31.07 -9.35 -9.40
CA ARG A 378 -30.80 -9.84 -8.03
C ARG A 378 -29.31 -10.01 -7.76
N VAL A 379 -28.52 -10.35 -8.77
CA VAL A 379 -27.05 -10.41 -8.65
C VAL A 379 -26.47 -9.04 -8.36
N LEU A 380 -26.85 -8.03 -9.16
CA LEU A 380 -26.42 -6.65 -8.94
C LEU A 380 -26.93 -6.10 -7.59
N ALA A 381 -28.20 -6.34 -7.25
CA ALA A 381 -28.76 -5.91 -5.97
C ALA A 381 -28.03 -6.52 -4.77
N ALA A 382 -27.68 -7.82 -4.82
CA ALA A 382 -26.92 -8.46 -3.75
C ALA A 382 -25.53 -7.83 -3.58
N LYS A 383 -24.84 -7.53 -4.68
CA LYS A 383 -23.53 -6.86 -4.66
C LYS A 383 -23.62 -5.44 -4.09
N ASN A 384 -24.63 -4.68 -4.49
CA ASN A 384 -24.86 -3.32 -3.99
C ASN A 384 -25.20 -3.30 -2.50
N LEU A 385 -25.99 -4.28 -2.05
CA LEU A 385 -26.34 -4.43 -0.65
C LEU A 385 -25.14 -4.86 0.19
N ALA A 386 -24.29 -5.75 -0.33
CA ALA A 386 -23.02 -6.11 0.31
C ALA A 386 -22.11 -4.88 0.47
N ALA A 387 -21.99 -4.06 -0.58
CA ALA A 387 -21.23 -2.81 -0.52
C ALA A 387 -21.80 -1.85 0.54
N MET A 388 -23.12 -1.67 0.59
CA MET A 388 -23.78 -0.83 1.60
C MET A 388 -23.50 -1.32 3.03
N VAL A 389 -23.56 -2.63 3.28
CA VAL A 389 -23.21 -3.21 4.59
C VAL A 389 -21.79 -2.83 5.00
N PHE A 390 -20.81 -2.96 4.11
CA PHE A 390 -19.44 -2.58 4.42
C PHE A 390 -19.25 -1.08 4.62
N VAL A 391 -19.94 -0.23 3.86
CA VAL A 391 -19.93 1.22 4.09
C VAL A 391 -20.45 1.56 5.49
N LEU A 392 -21.58 0.96 5.90
CA LEU A 392 -22.12 1.18 7.24
C LEU A 392 -21.17 0.68 8.34
N LEU A 393 -20.54 -0.48 8.14
CA LEU A 393 -19.52 -1.00 9.06
C LEU A 393 -18.31 -0.07 9.15
N GLU A 394 -17.89 0.51 8.03
CA GLU A 394 -16.76 1.44 7.96
C GLU A 394 -17.04 2.71 8.77
N ILE A 395 -18.20 3.35 8.57
CA ILE A 395 -18.62 4.53 9.35
C ILE A 395 -18.68 4.20 10.85
N THR A 396 -19.20 3.01 11.18
CA THR A 396 -19.27 2.54 12.57
C THR A 396 -17.88 2.36 13.18
N ALA A 397 -16.94 1.79 12.41
CA ALA A 397 -15.56 1.62 12.84
C ALA A 397 -14.85 2.97 13.06
N ILE A 398 -15.02 3.93 12.14
CA ILE A 398 -14.48 5.29 12.27
C ILE A 398 -15.04 5.95 13.55
N ALA A 399 -16.35 5.88 13.77
CA ALA A 399 -16.98 6.44 14.96
C ALA A 399 -16.47 5.78 16.26
N ALA A 400 -16.29 4.46 16.26
CA ALA A 400 -15.77 3.71 17.40
C ALA A 400 -14.32 4.12 17.73
N VAL A 401 -13.46 4.27 16.72
CA VAL A 401 -12.08 4.74 16.92
C VAL A 401 -12.05 6.19 17.38
N CYS A 402 -12.87 7.07 16.80
CA CYS A 402 -12.98 8.45 17.25
C CYS A 402 -13.35 8.53 18.75
N ARG A 403 -14.30 7.69 19.18
CA ARG A 403 -14.71 7.61 20.59
C ARG A 403 -13.60 7.03 21.48
N ALA A 404 -12.86 6.03 21.01
CA ALA A 404 -11.73 5.46 21.73
C ALA A 404 -10.57 6.45 21.92
N LEU A 405 -10.38 7.36 20.96
CA LEU A 405 -9.40 8.46 21.03
C LEU A 405 -9.88 9.65 21.87
N GLY A 406 -11.06 9.57 22.49
CA GLY A 406 -11.60 10.63 23.35
C GLY A 406 -12.14 11.84 22.60
N MET A 407 -12.39 11.76 21.29
CA MET A 407 -12.99 12.87 20.54
C MET A 407 -14.48 13.02 20.89
N PRO A 408 -14.98 14.26 21.07
CA PRO A 408 -16.39 14.50 21.36
C PRO A 408 -17.25 14.23 20.13
N ILE A 409 -17.98 13.10 20.13
CA ILE A 409 -18.93 12.76 19.06
C ILE A 409 -20.35 13.01 19.56
N SER A 410 -21.01 14.02 18.98
CA SER A 410 -22.44 14.24 19.20
C SER A 410 -23.29 13.24 18.43
N GLY A 411 -24.39 12.77 19.03
CA GLY A 411 -25.32 11.86 18.38
C GLY A 411 -25.94 12.42 17.09
N SER A 412 -26.15 13.73 17.02
CA SER A 412 -26.64 14.40 15.80
C SER A 412 -25.63 14.30 14.66
N LYS A 413 -24.34 14.46 14.94
CA LYS A 413 -23.24 14.35 13.97
C LYS A 413 -22.98 12.92 13.52
N LEU A 414 -23.23 11.96 14.40
CA LEU A 414 -23.23 10.56 14.02
C LEU A 414 -24.34 10.28 12.99
N ALA A 415 -25.58 10.69 13.29
CA ALA A 415 -26.71 10.54 12.38
C ALA A 415 -26.50 11.26 11.04
N GLU A 416 -26.00 12.51 11.09
CA GLU A 416 -25.61 13.30 9.90
C GLU A 416 -24.62 12.53 9.02
N SER A 417 -23.58 11.94 9.62
CA SER A 417 -22.55 11.18 8.90
C SER A 417 -23.11 9.91 8.22
N TYR A 418 -23.98 9.17 8.90
CA TYR A 418 -24.65 8.01 8.29
C TYR A 418 -25.57 8.40 7.14
N LEU A 419 -26.38 9.44 7.32
CA LEU A 419 -27.34 9.88 6.29
C LEU A 419 -26.62 10.42 5.06
N VAL A 420 -25.63 11.32 5.25
CA VAL A 420 -24.86 11.90 4.14
C VAL A 420 -24.11 10.82 3.38
N THR A 421 -23.39 9.95 4.09
CA THR A 421 -22.59 8.89 3.45
C THR A 421 -23.51 7.85 2.80
N GLY A 422 -24.64 7.52 3.40
CA GLY A 422 -25.64 6.60 2.85
C GLY A 422 -26.25 7.14 1.56
N VAL A 423 -26.71 8.40 1.56
CA VAL A 423 -27.22 9.07 0.34
C VAL A 423 -26.14 9.09 -0.73
N PHE A 424 -24.91 9.46 -0.39
CA PHE A 424 -23.82 9.46 -1.37
C PHE A 424 -23.57 8.08 -1.97
N THR A 425 -23.60 7.05 -1.13
CA THR A 425 -23.42 5.66 -1.55
C THR A 425 -24.48 5.24 -2.56
N VAL A 426 -25.74 5.65 -2.40
CA VAL A 426 -26.79 5.35 -3.39
C VAL A 426 -26.45 5.93 -4.77
N PHE A 427 -25.98 7.18 -4.84
CA PHE A 427 -25.54 7.78 -6.10
C PHE A 427 -24.33 7.05 -6.71
N LEU A 428 -23.36 6.66 -5.88
CA LEU A 428 -22.19 5.91 -6.33
C LEU A 428 -22.56 4.51 -6.83
N LEU A 429 -23.50 3.82 -6.17
CA LEU A 429 -24.01 2.51 -6.60
C LEU A 429 -24.76 2.62 -7.94
N ALA A 430 -25.53 3.69 -8.15
CA ALA A 430 -26.23 3.92 -9.41
C ALA A 430 -25.23 3.98 -10.58
N VAL A 431 -24.20 4.83 -10.49
CA VAL A 431 -23.21 4.93 -11.57
C VAL A 431 -22.28 3.72 -11.61
N GLY A 432 -21.99 3.12 -10.45
CA GLY A 432 -21.18 1.91 -10.32
C GLY A 432 -21.79 0.69 -11.03
N ASN A 433 -23.12 0.53 -11.00
CA ASN A 433 -23.83 -0.51 -11.75
C ASN A 433 -23.55 -0.41 -13.25
N LEU A 434 -23.66 0.80 -13.81
CA LEU A 434 -23.37 1.05 -15.22
C LEU A 434 -21.87 0.86 -15.50
N GLY A 435 -21.00 1.44 -14.67
CA GLY A 435 -19.55 1.32 -14.81
C GLY A 435 -19.08 -0.14 -14.85
N SER A 436 -19.65 -0.99 -14.00
CA SER A 436 -19.31 -2.42 -13.90
C SER A 436 -19.67 -3.22 -15.16
N VAL A 437 -20.64 -2.76 -15.97
CA VAL A 437 -21.11 -3.43 -17.19
C VAL A 437 -20.46 -2.82 -18.45
N TYR A 438 -20.29 -1.50 -18.50
CA TYR A 438 -19.71 -0.81 -19.66
C TYR A 438 -18.18 -0.84 -19.66
N TYR A 439 -17.54 -0.90 -18.49
CA TYR A 439 -16.09 -0.90 -18.33
C TYR A 439 -15.61 -2.01 -17.38
N PRO A 440 -15.98 -3.30 -17.64
CA PRO A 440 -15.57 -4.41 -16.77
C PRO A 440 -14.06 -4.56 -16.75
N ARG A 441 -13.49 -4.91 -15.60
CA ARG A 441 -12.04 -5.11 -15.46
C ARG A 441 -11.69 -6.30 -14.60
N PRO A 442 -10.86 -7.23 -15.08
CA PRO A 442 -10.36 -8.30 -14.23
C PRO A 442 -9.45 -7.70 -13.15
N VAL A 443 -9.73 -8.06 -11.89
CA VAL A 443 -8.89 -7.69 -10.74
C VAL A 443 -8.54 -8.95 -9.99
N ASN A 444 -7.24 -9.16 -9.73
CA ASN A 444 -6.80 -10.28 -8.91
C ASN A 444 -7.07 -9.99 -7.42
N PRO A 445 -7.99 -10.71 -6.76
CA PRO A 445 -8.30 -10.46 -5.35
C PRO A 445 -7.10 -10.72 -4.43
N ALA A 446 -6.14 -11.56 -4.86
CA ALA A 446 -4.94 -11.90 -4.11
C ALA A 446 -3.79 -10.89 -4.28
N GLN A 447 -3.89 -9.94 -5.22
CA GLN A 447 -2.91 -8.86 -5.38
C GLN A 447 -3.43 -7.57 -4.73
N SER A 448 -2.67 -7.09 -3.74
CA SER A 448 -3.11 -6.02 -2.85
C SER A 448 -2.66 -4.61 -3.27
N TRP A 449 -1.63 -4.49 -4.10
CA TRP A 449 -0.92 -3.22 -4.34
C TRP A 449 -0.94 -2.74 -5.80
N LYS A 450 -1.32 -3.57 -6.77
CA LYS A 450 -1.52 -3.10 -8.14
C LYS A 450 -2.86 -2.38 -8.24
N SER A 451 -2.83 -1.05 -8.30
CA SER A 451 -3.91 -0.29 -8.91
C SER A 451 -4.03 -0.80 -10.34
N SER A 452 -5.19 -1.33 -10.71
CA SER A 452 -5.41 -1.76 -12.09
C SER A 452 -5.48 -0.48 -12.92
N SER A 453 -4.34 -0.06 -13.46
CA SER A 453 -4.17 1.24 -14.09
C SER A 453 -4.94 1.28 -15.41
N ALA A 454 -6.13 1.86 -15.37
CA ALA A 454 -6.83 2.35 -16.55
C ALA A 454 -7.13 3.83 -16.30
N GLY A 455 -6.10 4.66 -16.48
CA GLY A 455 -6.13 6.10 -16.17
C GLY A 455 -7.30 6.86 -16.78
N ARG A 456 -7.91 6.36 -17.87
CA ARG A 456 -9.11 6.95 -18.47
C ARG A 456 -10.31 6.96 -17.52
N PHE A 457 -10.59 5.85 -16.84
CA PHE A 457 -11.74 5.79 -15.93
C PHE A 457 -11.42 6.40 -14.59
N GLN A 458 -10.17 6.37 -14.13
CA GLN A 458 -9.78 7.13 -12.95
C GLN A 458 -9.94 8.65 -13.18
N ALA A 459 -9.64 9.14 -14.40
CA ALA A 459 -9.94 10.51 -14.80
C ALA A 459 -11.45 10.78 -14.87
N THR A 460 -12.25 9.83 -15.39
CA THR A 460 -13.72 9.94 -15.36
C THR A 460 -14.26 9.99 -13.93
N LEU A 461 -13.74 9.16 -13.03
CA LEU A 461 -14.10 9.16 -11.62
C LEU A 461 -13.78 10.50 -10.96
N MET A 462 -12.64 11.12 -11.28
CA MET A 462 -12.26 12.44 -10.75
C MET A 462 -13.28 13.54 -11.10
N LEU A 463 -13.90 13.47 -12.28
CA LEU A 463 -14.96 14.39 -12.68
C LEU A 463 -16.33 14.01 -12.09
N LEU A 464 -16.57 12.70 -11.95
CA LEU A 464 -17.84 12.17 -11.50
C LEU A 464 -18.07 12.37 -9.99
N TYR A 465 -17.02 12.27 -9.17
CA TYR A 465 -17.15 12.44 -7.71
C TYR A 465 -17.70 13.82 -7.30
N PRO A 466 -17.16 14.95 -7.78
CA PRO A 466 -17.73 16.27 -7.50
C PRO A 466 -19.19 16.39 -7.97
N LEU A 467 -19.50 15.85 -9.17
CA LEU A 467 -20.85 15.90 -9.71
C LEU A 467 -21.84 15.14 -8.82
N LEU A 468 -21.50 13.92 -8.41
CA LEU A 468 -22.33 13.10 -7.53
C LEU A 468 -22.42 13.66 -6.09
N ALA A 469 -21.44 14.46 -5.67
CA ALA A 469 -21.48 15.15 -4.38
C ALA A 469 -22.37 16.40 -4.40
N THR A 470 -22.74 16.94 -5.57
CA THR A 470 -23.55 18.16 -5.71
C THR A 470 -24.83 18.16 -4.86
N PRO A 471 -25.66 17.10 -4.84
CA PRO A 471 -26.88 17.09 -4.00
C PRO A 471 -26.59 17.21 -2.50
N ILE A 472 -25.45 16.66 -2.05
CA ILE A 472 -25.01 16.73 -0.65
C ILE A 472 -24.48 18.12 -0.33
N VAL A 473 -23.68 18.69 -1.22
CA VAL A 473 -23.19 20.08 -1.09
C VAL A 473 -24.36 21.05 -1.04
N LEU A 474 -25.39 20.85 -1.86
CA LEU A 474 -26.62 21.65 -1.82
C LEU A 474 -27.35 21.53 -0.47
N ALA A 475 -27.36 20.36 0.17
CA ALA A 475 -27.92 20.21 1.52
C ALA A 475 -27.15 21.04 2.56
N TYR A 476 -25.81 21.01 2.52
CA TYR A 476 -24.99 21.85 3.39
C TYR A 476 -25.14 23.35 3.08
N LEU A 477 -25.29 23.73 1.80
CA LEU A 477 -25.56 25.11 1.40
C LEU A 477 -26.93 25.58 1.88
N ALA A 478 -27.96 24.72 1.83
CA ALA A 478 -29.28 25.03 2.37
C ALA A 478 -29.23 25.23 3.89
N ARG A 479 -28.46 24.41 4.61
CA ARG A 479 -28.20 24.60 6.04
C ARG A 479 -27.60 25.99 6.31
N PHE A 480 -26.61 26.37 5.52
CA PHE A 480 -25.93 27.67 5.65
C PHE A 480 -26.83 28.85 5.30
N ALA A 481 -27.59 28.76 4.20
CA ALA A 481 -28.42 29.85 3.71
C ALA A 481 -29.67 30.12 4.57
N PHE A 482 -30.25 29.07 5.16
CA PHE A 482 -31.47 29.17 5.98
C PHE A 482 -31.22 29.06 7.49
N ASP A 483 -29.96 28.90 7.91
CA ASP A 483 -29.53 28.66 9.30
C ASP A 483 -30.39 27.62 10.05
N SER A 484 -30.79 26.56 9.33
CA SER A 484 -31.80 25.60 9.81
C SER A 484 -31.39 24.15 9.55
N GLN A 485 -31.44 23.34 10.61
CA GLN A 485 -31.24 21.89 10.53
C GLN A 485 -32.35 21.20 9.73
N LEU A 486 -33.57 21.75 9.80
CA LEU A 486 -34.70 21.18 9.07
C LEU A 486 -34.51 21.36 7.56
N ALA A 487 -34.01 22.52 7.13
CA ALA A 487 -33.67 22.75 5.73
C ALA A 487 -32.62 21.74 5.22
N PHE A 488 -31.59 21.45 6.03
CA PHE A 488 -30.59 20.42 5.71
C PHE A 488 -31.23 19.04 5.49
N TYR A 489 -32.03 18.56 6.45
CA TYR A 489 -32.62 17.22 6.36
C TYR A 489 -33.68 17.10 5.26
N LEU A 490 -34.43 18.18 4.95
CA LEU A 490 -35.37 18.18 3.83
C LEU A 490 -34.65 18.07 2.48
N VAL A 491 -33.60 18.87 2.26
CA VAL A 491 -32.83 18.82 1.01
C VAL A 491 -32.09 17.49 0.89
N LEU A 492 -31.54 16.97 1.99
CA LEU A 492 -30.92 15.64 2.00
C LEU A 492 -31.94 14.52 1.72
N GLY A 493 -33.16 14.63 2.26
CA GLY A 493 -34.26 13.70 1.99
C GLY A 493 -34.69 13.72 0.52
N PHE A 494 -34.78 14.91 -0.08
CA PHE A 494 -35.01 15.06 -1.51
C PHE A 494 -33.88 14.44 -2.34
N ALA A 495 -32.61 14.67 -1.95
CA ALA A 495 -31.46 14.04 -2.59
C ALA A 495 -31.50 12.51 -2.47
N ALA A 496 -31.97 11.97 -1.34
CA ALA A 496 -32.14 10.54 -1.15
C ALA A 496 -33.19 9.95 -2.11
N LEU A 497 -34.33 10.63 -2.28
CA LEU A 497 -35.37 10.23 -3.23
C LEU A 497 -34.86 10.24 -4.67
N LEU A 498 -34.17 11.32 -5.07
CA LEU A 498 -33.55 11.43 -6.38
C LEU A 498 -32.52 10.32 -6.61
N GLY A 499 -31.66 10.06 -5.62
CA GLY A 499 -30.69 8.97 -5.65
C GLY A 499 -31.36 7.61 -5.81
N GLY A 500 -32.48 7.37 -5.13
CA GLY A 500 -33.27 6.13 -5.25
C GLY A 500 -33.85 5.92 -6.66
N VAL A 501 -34.40 6.98 -7.27
CA VAL A 501 -34.89 6.95 -8.65
C VAL A 501 -33.74 6.66 -9.63
N LEU A 502 -32.62 7.38 -9.50
CA LEU A 502 -31.45 7.17 -10.34
C LEU A 502 -30.87 5.76 -10.19
N TYR A 503 -30.83 5.24 -8.96
CA TYR A 503 -30.38 3.87 -8.70
C TYR A 503 -31.27 2.85 -9.41
N HIS A 504 -32.59 3.02 -9.34
CA HIS A 504 -33.53 2.11 -10.00
C HIS A 504 -33.36 2.12 -11.52
N VAL A 505 -33.33 3.30 -12.13
CA VAL A 505 -33.13 3.46 -13.59
C VAL A 505 -31.77 2.90 -14.02
N ALA A 506 -30.70 3.19 -13.27
CA ALA A 506 -29.37 2.70 -13.58
C ALA A 506 -29.24 1.18 -13.41
N LEU A 507 -29.95 0.59 -12.45
CA LEU A 507 -29.99 -0.85 -12.25
C LEU A 507 -30.67 -1.55 -13.44
N GLU A 508 -31.83 -1.07 -13.88
CA GLU A 508 -32.54 -1.63 -15.05
C GLU A 508 -31.70 -1.48 -16.32
N SER A 509 -31.12 -0.30 -16.54
CA SER A 509 -30.22 -0.02 -17.66
C SER A 509 -28.99 -0.93 -17.64
N ALA A 510 -28.40 -1.18 -16.47
CA ALA A 510 -27.26 -2.09 -16.32
C ALA A 510 -27.64 -3.55 -16.62
N VAL A 511 -28.83 -3.99 -16.23
CA VAL A 511 -29.34 -5.33 -16.53
C VAL A 511 -29.55 -5.51 -18.04
N GLU A 512 -30.18 -4.53 -18.70
CA GLU A 512 -30.38 -4.56 -20.14
C GLU A 512 -29.03 -4.55 -20.90
N ALA A 513 -28.11 -3.68 -20.49
CA ALA A 513 -26.78 -3.61 -21.06
C ALA A 513 -25.97 -4.91 -20.85
N ALA A 514 -26.09 -5.55 -19.68
CA ALA A 514 -25.44 -6.82 -19.39
C ALA A 514 -25.97 -7.95 -20.29
N GLY A 515 -27.28 -7.96 -20.58
CA GLY A 515 -27.87 -8.89 -21.55
C GLY A 515 -27.30 -8.71 -22.96
N LYS A 516 -27.19 -7.45 -23.42
CA LYS A 516 -26.67 -7.12 -24.75
C LYS A 516 -25.16 -7.34 -24.90
N ARG A 517 -24.39 -7.19 -23.82
CA ARG A 517 -22.91 -7.19 -23.82
C ARG A 517 -22.28 -8.41 -23.16
N ARG A 518 -23.06 -9.46 -22.89
CA ARG A 518 -22.63 -10.66 -22.12
C ARG A 518 -21.27 -11.22 -22.59
N GLU A 519 -21.08 -11.37 -23.90
CA GLU A 519 -19.89 -11.99 -24.50
C GLU A 519 -18.66 -11.11 -24.31
N ALA A 520 -18.79 -9.80 -24.54
CA ALA A 520 -17.71 -8.84 -24.34
C ALA A 520 -17.29 -8.75 -22.86
N ILE A 521 -18.27 -8.79 -21.93
CA ILE A 521 -17.98 -8.77 -20.49
C ILE A 521 -17.20 -10.02 -20.09
N ILE A 522 -17.65 -11.19 -20.53
CA ILE A 522 -17.01 -12.48 -20.22
C ILE A 522 -15.61 -12.55 -20.82
N ASP A 523 -15.42 -12.11 -22.06
CA ASP A 523 -14.12 -12.13 -22.73
C ASP A 523 -13.10 -11.28 -21.95
N ILE A 524 -13.47 -10.04 -21.62
CA ILE A 524 -12.60 -9.13 -20.85
C ILE A 524 -12.28 -9.69 -19.45
N LEU A 525 -13.27 -10.20 -18.72
CA LEU A 525 -13.07 -10.72 -17.37
C LEU A 525 -12.30 -12.05 -17.33
N SER A 526 -12.29 -12.79 -18.43
CA SER A 526 -11.55 -14.06 -18.58
C SER A 526 -10.07 -13.87 -18.88
N GLN A 527 -9.63 -12.67 -19.26
CA GLN A 527 -8.22 -12.41 -19.58
C GLN A 527 -7.31 -12.65 -18.36
N GLY A 528 -6.32 -13.53 -18.53
CA GLY A 528 -5.29 -13.83 -17.54
C GLY A 528 -4.17 -12.78 -17.51
N GLU A 529 -3.46 -12.68 -16.38
CA GLU A 529 -2.22 -11.90 -16.33
C GLU A 529 -1.12 -12.67 -17.09
N GLY A 530 -0.56 -12.05 -18.13
CA GLY A 530 0.53 -12.65 -18.90
C GLY A 530 1.79 -12.91 -18.06
N PRO A 531 2.76 -13.69 -18.61
CA PRO A 531 3.96 -14.11 -17.88
C PRO A 531 4.87 -12.94 -17.46
N VAL A 532 4.71 -11.78 -18.10
CA VAL A 532 5.33 -10.51 -17.72
C VAL A 532 4.23 -9.63 -17.13
N SER A 533 4.10 -9.64 -15.80
CA SER A 533 3.24 -8.68 -15.11
C SER A 533 4.01 -7.36 -15.00
N VAL A 534 3.90 -6.48 -16.01
CA VAL A 534 4.38 -5.10 -15.83
C VAL A 534 3.47 -4.36 -14.86
#